data_AF-A0A850PGT4-F1
#
_entry.id   AF-A0A850PGT4-F1
#
_cell.length_a   1.000
_cell.length_b   1.000
_cell.length_c   1.000
_cell.angle_alpha   90.00
_cell.angle_beta   90.00
_cell.angle_gamma   90.00
#
_symmetry.space_group_name_H-M   'P 1'
#
loop_
_entity.id
_entity.type
_entity.pdbx_description
1 polymer ?
#
loop_
_entity_poly.entity_id
_entity_poly.type
_entity_poly.pdbx_seq_one_letter_code
_entity_poly.pdbx_strand_id
1 'polypeptide(L)'
;MAESMSAKRSASAVANFLAAQRYTRDEIFADPSPVPDEAGAHGWWFKDIPGDIDTSGCEHRDGWTLLYVGISPGPPRADGKPQTPQDLRKRIRYHFGAGNANADGSPLRKSLGVLLGDQLGFALRRIGSGKRQTFAGGEAVLTEWMAQNAAVSWVLHPEPWHLEAKLIKALDLPLNFQDNERNPFAPELKKLRRQAAVKAGKMRVLAEWS
;
A
#
# COMPACT_ATOMS: atom_id res chain seq x y z
N MET A 1 -4.16 -23.54 27.41
CA MET A 1 -2.88 -22.79 27.61
C MET A 1 -2.20 -22.39 26.30
N ALA A 2 -2.09 -23.28 25.29
CA ALA A 2 -1.46 -22.96 24.00
C ALA A 2 -2.16 -21.82 23.21
N GLU A 3 -3.49 -21.79 23.19
CA GLU A 3 -4.27 -20.71 22.54
C GLU A 3 -4.03 -19.35 23.19
N SER A 4 -3.92 -19.31 24.51
CA SER A 4 -3.62 -18.07 25.27
C SER A 4 -2.22 -17.53 24.96
N MET A 5 -1.22 -18.41 24.76
CA MET A 5 0.12 -17.98 24.35
C MET A 5 0.17 -17.48 22.90
N SER A 6 -0.56 -18.13 21.99
CA SER A 6 -0.65 -17.71 20.58
C SER A 6 -1.31 -16.33 20.43
N ALA A 7 -2.40 -16.10 21.18
CA ALA A 7 -3.09 -14.80 21.22
C ALA A 7 -2.17 -13.69 21.75
N LYS A 8 -1.46 -13.95 22.87
CA LYS A 8 -0.48 -12.99 23.43
C LYS A 8 0.64 -12.64 22.45
N ARG A 9 1.19 -13.63 21.74
CA ARG A 9 2.21 -13.40 20.70
C ARG A 9 1.68 -12.56 19.55
N SER A 10 0.44 -12.80 19.13
CA SER A 10 -0.20 -12.03 18.06
C SER A 10 -0.43 -10.57 18.48
N ALA A 11 -0.96 -10.35 19.69
CA ALA A 11 -1.13 -9.00 20.24
C ALA A 11 0.20 -8.25 20.36
N SER A 12 1.26 -8.94 20.81
CA SER A 12 2.61 -8.34 20.92
C SER A 12 3.17 -7.96 19.54
N ALA A 13 2.95 -8.79 18.51
CA ALA A 13 3.40 -8.49 17.16
C ALA A 13 2.68 -7.27 16.57
N VAL A 14 1.36 -7.15 16.80
CA VAL A 14 0.56 -5.98 16.39
C VAL A 14 1.04 -4.72 17.13
N ALA A 15 1.22 -4.80 18.45
CA ALA A 15 1.71 -3.67 19.25
C ALA A 15 3.10 -3.19 18.77
N ASN A 16 4.02 -4.12 18.50
CA ASN A 16 5.34 -3.77 17.96
C ASN A 16 5.25 -3.10 16.59
N PHE A 17 4.35 -3.57 15.72
CA PHE A 17 4.13 -2.97 14.41
C PHE A 17 3.58 -1.54 14.51
N LEU A 18 2.60 -1.32 15.39
CA LEU A 18 2.01 0.01 15.61
C LEU A 18 2.99 0.97 16.31
N ALA A 19 3.87 0.45 17.16
CA ALA A 19 4.89 1.24 17.83
C ALA A 19 6.02 1.70 16.90
N ALA A 20 6.23 1.04 15.77
CA ALA A 20 7.34 1.30 14.86
C ALA A 20 7.44 2.78 14.44
N GLN A 21 8.68 3.28 14.35
CA GLN A 21 8.96 4.64 13.91
C GLN A 21 8.43 4.87 12.50
N ARG A 22 7.82 6.03 12.26
CA ARG A 22 7.36 6.46 10.94
C ARG A 22 8.39 7.38 10.30
N TYR A 23 8.45 7.32 8.98
CA TYR A 23 9.32 8.13 8.15
C TYR A 23 8.53 8.69 6.98
N THR A 24 8.75 9.96 6.69
CA THR A 24 8.22 10.68 5.53
C THR A 24 8.98 10.28 4.26
N ARG A 25 8.45 10.67 3.10
CA ARG A 25 9.13 10.41 1.83
C ARG A 25 10.56 10.99 1.81
N ASP A 26 10.76 12.21 2.27
CA ASP A 26 12.07 12.86 2.20
C ASP A 26 13.11 12.11 3.05
N GLU A 27 12.73 11.66 4.24
CA GLU A 27 13.61 10.84 5.10
C GLU A 27 13.93 9.48 4.46
N ILE A 28 12.97 8.84 3.79
CA ILE A 28 13.17 7.57 3.06
C ILE A 28 14.14 7.73 1.88
N PHE A 29 14.16 8.90 1.26
CA PHE A 29 15.02 9.20 0.11
C PHE A 29 16.35 9.86 0.48
N ALA A 30 16.57 10.17 1.76
CA ALA A 30 17.86 10.64 2.27
C ALA A 30 18.97 9.59 2.05
N ASP A 31 20.21 10.06 2.14
CA ASP A 31 21.42 9.22 2.10
C ASP A 31 22.19 9.38 3.42
N PRO A 32 22.38 8.31 4.21
CA PRO A 32 21.89 6.95 3.99
C PRO A 32 20.36 6.84 4.18
N SER A 33 19.73 5.99 3.36
CA SER A 33 18.29 5.67 3.52
C SER A 33 18.08 4.89 4.82
N PRO A 34 17.11 5.27 5.68
CA PRO A 34 16.83 4.57 6.93
C PRO A 34 16.21 3.18 6.70
N VAL A 35 15.65 2.93 5.51
CA VAL A 35 15.02 1.65 5.19
C VAL A 35 16.08 0.57 4.93
N PRO A 36 16.02 -0.59 5.60
CA PRO A 36 16.93 -1.70 5.36
C PRO A 36 16.58 -2.48 4.09
N ASP A 37 17.59 -3.11 3.48
CA ASP A 37 17.44 -4.05 2.35
C ASP A 37 17.03 -5.46 2.86
N GLU A 38 16.01 -5.52 3.71
CA GLU A 38 15.59 -6.74 4.40
C GLU A 38 14.11 -7.06 4.21
N ALA A 39 13.72 -8.28 4.59
CA ALA A 39 12.33 -8.72 4.58
C ALA A 39 11.53 -8.13 5.75
N GLY A 40 10.28 -7.78 5.52
CA GLY A 40 9.40 -7.31 6.58
C GLY A 40 8.02 -6.84 6.13
N ALA A 41 7.29 -6.27 7.08
CA ALA A 41 5.99 -5.65 6.86
C ALA A 41 6.10 -4.13 7.01
N HIS A 42 5.33 -3.40 6.22
CA HIS A 42 5.29 -1.94 6.22
C HIS A 42 3.86 -1.41 6.40
N GLY A 43 3.69 -0.37 7.21
CA GLY A 43 2.42 0.32 7.46
C GLY A 43 2.42 1.71 6.88
N TRP A 44 1.36 2.09 6.18
CA TRP A 44 1.20 3.39 5.53
C TRP A 44 0.17 4.24 6.27
N TRP A 45 0.67 5.35 6.76
CA TRP A 45 0.01 6.29 7.63
C TRP A 45 -0.31 7.56 6.86
N PHE A 46 -1.48 8.14 7.07
CA PHE A 46 -1.94 9.31 6.33
C PHE A 46 -2.42 10.40 7.29
N LYS A 47 -2.04 11.65 7.01
CA LYS A 47 -2.58 12.83 7.71
C LYS A 47 -3.88 13.32 7.06
N ASP A 48 -3.93 13.23 5.72
CA ASP A 48 -5.10 13.55 4.91
C ASP A 48 -5.74 12.22 4.46
N ILE A 49 -7.00 12.01 4.80
CA ILE A 49 -7.72 10.78 4.50
C ILE A 49 -8.15 10.78 3.02
N PRO A 50 -7.77 9.78 2.22
CA PRO A 50 -8.11 9.73 0.80
C PRO A 50 -9.55 9.29 0.59
N GLY A 51 -10.38 10.19 0.02
CA GLY A 51 -11.81 9.94 -0.21
C GLY A 51 -12.61 9.89 1.09
N ASP A 52 -13.86 9.45 1.00
CA ASP A 52 -14.80 9.41 2.14
C ASP A 52 -14.69 8.09 2.93
N ILE A 53 -13.51 7.82 3.47
CA ILE A 53 -13.27 6.64 4.31
C ILE A 53 -13.67 6.93 5.76
N ASP A 54 -14.54 6.10 6.34
CA ASP A 54 -14.73 6.07 7.80
C ASP A 54 -13.48 5.49 8.45
N THR A 55 -12.82 6.30 9.28
CA THR A 55 -11.58 5.94 9.97
C THR A 55 -11.77 5.76 11.47
N SER A 56 -13.01 5.77 11.97
CA SER A 56 -13.30 5.66 13.41
C SER A 56 -12.73 4.40 14.07
N GLY A 57 -12.66 3.28 13.33
CA GLY A 57 -12.06 2.02 13.77
C GLY A 57 -10.56 1.86 13.47
N CYS A 58 -9.98 2.78 12.70
CA CYS A 58 -8.56 2.72 12.32
C CYS A 58 -7.64 3.12 13.47
N GLU A 59 -6.37 2.75 13.37
CA GLU A 59 -5.35 3.17 14.32
C GLU A 59 -4.91 4.62 14.07
N HIS A 60 -4.97 5.44 15.12
CA HIS A 60 -4.61 6.87 15.10
C HIS A 60 -3.45 7.15 16.05
N ARG A 61 -2.41 7.84 15.58
CA ARG A 61 -1.27 8.23 16.42
C ARG A 61 -0.60 9.49 15.89
N ASP A 62 -0.56 10.53 16.71
CA ASP A 62 0.07 11.83 16.41
C ASP A 62 -0.51 12.53 15.16
N GLY A 63 -1.82 12.47 14.97
CA GLY A 63 -2.49 13.05 13.79
C GLY A 63 -2.34 12.24 12.51
N TRP A 64 -1.83 11.02 12.60
CA TRP A 64 -1.73 10.09 11.48
C TRP A 64 -2.64 8.89 11.66
N THR A 65 -3.27 8.44 10.58
CA THR A 65 -4.14 7.27 10.55
C THR A 65 -3.52 6.16 9.71
N LEU A 66 -3.41 4.95 10.26
CA LEU A 66 -2.96 3.77 9.51
C LEU A 66 -4.11 3.26 8.63
N LEU A 67 -3.92 3.29 7.31
CA LEU A 67 -4.97 2.86 6.37
C LEU A 67 -4.60 1.62 5.56
N TYR A 68 -3.30 1.31 5.48
CA TYR A 68 -2.79 0.21 4.66
C TYR A 68 -1.58 -0.45 5.29
N VAL A 69 -1.52 -1.78 5.18
CA VAL A 69 -0.31 -2.58 5.43
C VAL A 69 0.07 -3.35 4.17
N GLY A 70 1.36 -3.63 4.01
CA GLY A 70 1.84 -4.56 3.00
C GLY A 70 3.15 -5.18 3.44
N ILE A 71 3.67 -6.07 2.59
CA ILE A 71 4.88 -6.84 2.87
C ILE A 71 5.86 -6.82 1.72
N SER A 72 7.12 -7.14 2.05
CA SER A 72 8.16 -7.44 1.08
C SER A 72 9.15 -8.43 1.70
N PRO A 73 9.41 -9.60 1.09
CA PRO A 73 8.76 -10.15 -0.10
C PRO A 73 7.35 -10.71 0.21
N GLY A 74 6.65 -11.16 -0.83
CA GLY A 74 5.44 -11.98 -0.68
C GLY A 74 5.75 -13.44 -0.32
N PRO A 75 4.73 -14.31 -0.11
CA PRO A 75 4.95 -15.72 0.15
C PRO A 75 5.63 -16.41 -1.04
N PRO A 76 6.40 -17.50 -0.81
CA PRO A 76 6.99 -18.30 -1.88
C PRO A 76 5.93 -18.73 -2.90
N ARG A 77 6.32 -18.78 -4.18
CA ARG A 77 5.41 -19.18 -5.25
C ARG A 77 5.02 -20.65 -5.09
N ALA A 78 3.73 -20.95 -5.28
CA ALA A 78 3.21 -22.30 -5.23
C ALA A 78 3.83 -23.24 -6.30
N ASP A 79 4.29 -22.68 -7.42
CA ASP A 79 4.97 -23.43 -8.49
C ASP A 79 6.47 -23.67 -8.23
N GLY A 80 6.98 -23.27 -7.06
CA GLY A 80 8.38 -23.45 -6.65
C GLY A 80 9.39 -22.61 -7.43
N LYS A 81 8.95 -21.78 -8.38
CA LYS A 81 9.87 -20.97 -9.19
C LYS A 81 10.48 -19.85 -8.35
N PRO A 82 11.75 -19.46 -8.61
CA PRO A 82 12.35 -18.30 -7.97
C PRO A 82 11.53 -17.04 -8.23
N GLN A 83 11.39 -16.21 -7.21
CA GLN A 83 10.83 -14.86 -7.34
C GLN A 83 11.97 -13.85 -7.40
N THR A 84 11.80 -12.77 -8.17
CA THR A 84 12.71 -11.63 -8.12
C THR A 84 12.84 -11.16 -6.66
N PRO A 85 14.05 -11.07 -6.09
CA PRO A 85 14.23 -10.60 -4.73
C PRO A 85 13.60 -9.22 -4.54
N GLN A 86 12.74 -9.12 -3.55
CA GLN A 86 12.13 -7.87 -3.10
C GLN A 86 12.45 -7.71 -1.62
N ASP A 87 12.80 -6.48 -1.24
CA ASP A 87 13.10 -6.08 0.13
C ASP A 87 12.26 -4.85 0.49
N LEU A 88 12.28 -4.45 1.76
CA LEU A 88 11.56 -3.29 2.25
C LEU A 88 12.00 -2.01 1.52
N ARG A 89 13.31 -1.77 1.36
CA ARG A 89 13.83 -0.56 0.72
C ARG A 89 13.28 -0.37 -0.68
N LYS A 90 13.38 -1.39 -1.55
CA LYS A 90 12.85 -1.33 -2.92
C LYS A 90 11.34 -1.11 -2.93
N ARG A 91 10.59 -1.87 -2.10
CA ARG A 91 9.12 -1.83 -2.11
C ARG A 91 8.58 -0.50 -1.61
N ILE A 92 9.11 0.01 -0.50
CA ILE A 92 8.69 1.27 0.10
C ILE A 92 9.02 2.44 -0.84
N ARG A 93 10.25 2.50 -1.37
CA ARG A 93 10.66 3.55 -2.32
C ARG A 93 9.82 3.50 -3.60
N TYR A 94 9.48 2.32 -4.09
CA TYR A 94 8.58 2.16 -5.25
C TYR A 94 7.19 2.73 -4.97
N HIS A 95 6.58 2.47 -3.81
CA HIS A 95 5.29 3.09 -3.46
C HIS A 95 5.37 4.64 -3.43
N PHE A 96 6.46 5.19 -2.93
CA PHE A 96 6.75 6.62 -2.94
C PHE A 96 7.24 7.19 -4.29
N GLY A 97 7.18 6.43 -5.37
CA GLY A 97 7.44 6.96 -6.71
C GLY A 97 8.85 6.76 -7.25
N ALA A 98 9.71 5.93 -6.62
CA ALA A 98 11.05 5.65 -7.17
C ALA A 98 10.98 4.85 -8.48
N GLY A 99 11.86 5.18 -9.42
CA GLY A 99 11.92 4.52 -10.74
C GLY A 99 10.60 4.67 -11.50
N ASN A 100 10.18 3.62 -12.19
CA ASN A 100 8.94 3.63 -12.98
C ASN A 100 7.71 3.24 -12.14
N ALA A 101 7.64 3.76 -10.92
CA ALA A 101 6.57 3.51 -9.97
C ALA A 101 5.21 3.94 -10.50
N ASN A 102 4.25 3.02 -10.48
CA ASN A 102 2.91 3.30 -10.97
C ASN A 102 1.85 2.38 -10.35
N ALA A 103 0.58 2.67 -10.64
CA ALA A 103 -0.57 1.92 -10.12
C ALA A 103 -0.66 0.46 -10.59
N ASP A 104 0.03 0.07 -11.66
CA ASP A 104 0.06 -1.31 -12.14
C ASP A 104 0.89 -2.20 -11.20
N GLY A 105 2.03 -1.68 -10.72
CA GLY A 105 2.94 -2.36 -9.79
C GLY A 105 2.68 -2.11 -8.30
N SER A 106 1.82 -1.14 -7.96
CA SER A 106 1.49 -0.79 -6.58
C SER A 106 -0.02 -0.83 -6.32
N PRO A 107 -0.51 -1.84 -5.58
CA PRO A 107 -1.89 -1.89 -5.12
C PRO A 107 -2.30 -0.66 -4.32
N LEU A 108 -1.38 -0.14 -3.48
CA LEU A 108 -1.57 1.09 -2.71
C LEU A 108 -1.81 2.30 -3.62
N ARG A 109 -0.88 2.59 -4.56
CA ARG A 109 -1.02 3.71 -5.49
C ARG A 109 -2.31 3.60 -6.29
N LYS A 110 -2.67 2.38 -6.73
CA LYS A 110 -3.92 2.13 -7.44
C LYS A 110 -5.15 2.49 -6.62
N SER A 111 -5.20 2.10 -5.35
CA SER A 111 -6.30 2.48 -4.47
C SER A 111 -6.33 3.99 -4.23
N LEU A 112 -5.20 4.61 -3.88
CA LEU A 112 -5.11 6.05 -3.64
C LEU A 112 -5.53 6.87 -4.86
N GLY A 113 -4.99 6.58 -6.04
CA GLY A 113 -5.34 7.34 -7.23
C GLY A 113 -6.76 7.10 -7.75
N VAL A 114 -7.40 5.98 -7.39
CA VAL A 114 -8.84 5.78 -7.65
C VAL A 114 -9.69 6.66 -6.73
N LEU A 115 -9.30 6.82 -5.47
CA LEU A 115 -10.02 7.63 -4.48
C LEU A 115 -9.79 9.14 -4.70
N LEU A 116 -8.58 9.52 -5.07
CA LEU A 116 -8.17 10.93 -5.20
C LEU A 116 -8.24 11.47 -6.63
N GLY A 117 -8.44 10.60 -7.63
CA GLY A 117 -8.28 10.98 -9.04
C GLY A 117 -9.16 12.15 -9.46
N ASP A 118 -10.44 12.16 -9.05
CA ASP A 118 -11.36 13.24 -9.39
C ASP A 118 -10.96 14.57 -8.70
N GLN A 119 -10.47 14.52 -7.46
CA GLN A 119 -9.98 15.69 -6.73
C GLN A 119 -8.67 16.23 -7.32
N LEU A 120 -7.75 15.34 -7.71
CA LEU A 120 -6.41 15.70 -8.19
C LEU A 120 -6.34 15.86 -9.72
N GLY A 121 -7.46 15.72 -10.43
CA GLY A 121 -7.56 15.99 -11.86
C GLY A 121 -6.94 14.91 -12.76
N PHE A 122 -6.89 13.65 -12.33
CA PHE A 122 -6.42 12.54 -13.15
C PHE A 122 -7.32 11.31 -13.09
N ALA A 123 -7.11 10.35 -13.99
CA ALA A 123 -7.88 9.11 -14.01
C ALA A 123 -7.01 7.94 -14.44
N LEU A 124 -7.44 6.72 -14.10
CA LEU A 124 -6.78 5.50 -14.56
C LEU A 124 -6.85 5.41 -16.09
N ARG A 125 -5.73 5.06 -16.73
CA ARG A 125 -5.55 4.97 -18.19
C ARG A 125 -4.94 3.63 -18.57
N ARG A 126 -5.31 3.14 -19.75
CA ARG A 126 -4.58 2.06 -20.43
C ARG A 126 -3.40 2.63 -21.19
N ILE A 127 -2.25 1.95 -21.14
CA ILE A 127 -1.02 2.39 -21.81
C ILE A 127 -0.39 1.28 -22.67
N GLY A 128 0.49 1.65 -23.59
CA GLY A 128 1.28 0.74 -24.42
C GLY A 128 0.38 -0.20 -25.24
N SER A 129 0.51 -1.51 -25.01
CA SER A 129 -0.37 -2.53 -25.62
C SER A 129 -1.84 -2.48 -25.17
N GLY A 130 -2.17 -1.61 -24.20
CA GLY A 130 -3.50 -1.47 -23.62
C GLY A 130 -3.80 -2.45 -22.48
N LYS A 131 -2.90 -3.40 -22.20
CA LYS A 131 -3.05 -4.38 -21.11
C LYS A 131 -2.78 -3.79 -19.73
N ARG A 132 -1.83 -2.86 -19.63
CA ARG A 132 -1.43 -2.22 -18.36
C ARG A 132 -2.30 -1.02 -18.05
N GLN A 133 -2.55 -0.79 -16.76
CA GLN A 133 -3.33 0.34 -16.28
C GLN A 133 -2.58 1.16 -15.23
N THR A 134 -2.43 2.46 -15.49
CA THR A 134 -1.72 3.43 -14.63
C THR A 134 -2.40 4.80 -14.70
N PHE A 135 -2.05 5.74 -13.83
CA PHE A 135 -2.51 7.13 -13.95
C PHE A 135 -1.76 7.96 -15.00
N ALA A 136 -0.81 7.36 -15.75
CA ALA A 136 0.01 8.05 -16.75
C ALA A 136 0.69 9.30 -16.14
N GLY A 137 0.50 10.49 -16.72
CA GLY A 137 1.01 11.74 -16.12
C GLY A 137 0.51 12.02 -14.70
N GLY A 138 -0.63 11.45 -14.30
CA GLY A 138 -1.16 11.54 -12.94
C GLY A 138 -0.33 10.80 -11.89
N GLU A 139 0.61 9.93 -12.28
CA GLU A 139 1.51 9.27 -11.32
C GLU A 139 2.43 10.29 -10.62
N ALA A 140 2.87 11.33 -11.32
CA ALA A 140 3.67 12.40 -10.72
C ALA A 140 2.85 13.20 -9.70
N VAL A 141 1.60 13.53 -10.03
CA VAL A 141 0.66 14.21 -9.12
C VAL A 141 0.40 13.37 -7.88
N LEU A 142 0.15 12.07 -8.05
CA LEU A 142 -0.03 11.15 -6.92
C LEU A 142 1.24 11.02 -6.07
N THR A 143 2.42 11.02 -6.68
CA THR A 143 3.69 10.97 -5.94
C THR A 143 3.85 12.21 -5.06
N GLU A 144 3.53 13.40 -5.57
CA GLU A 144 3.58 14.63 -4.77
C GLU A 144 2.57 14.61 -3.63
N TRP A 145 1.32 14.20 -3.90
CA TRP A 145 0.32 14.06 -2.85
C TRP A 145 0.77 13.09 -1.75
N MET A 146 1.35 11.93 -2.13
CA MET A 146 1.89 10.97 -1.15
C MET A 146 3.08 11.54 -0.37
N ALA A 147 3.94 12.33 -1.01
CA ALA A 147 5.08 12.96 -0.34
C ALA A 147 4.63 13.88 0.81
N GLN A 148 3.55 14.62 0.57
CA GLN A 148 3.00 15.55 1.54
C GLN A 148 2.17 14.84 2.61
N ASN A 149 1.42 13.80 2.24
CA ASN A 149 0.33 13.27 3.06
C ASN A 149 0.56 11.89 3.65
N ALA A 150 1.62 11.18 3.26
CA ALA A 150 1.88 9.82 3.70
C ALA A 150 3.22 9.69 4.44
N ALA A 151 3.22 8.84 5.46
CA ALA A 151 4.41 8.34 6.14
C ALA A 151 4.36 6.81 6.19
N VAL A 152 5.52 6.18 6.34
CA VAL A 152 5.64 4.72 6.39
C VAL A 152 6.38 4.28 7.65
N SER A 153 5.89 3.24 8.31
CA SER A 153 6.63 2.51 9.33
C SER A 153 6.89 1.07 8.85
N TRP A 154 7.85 0.38 9.45
CA TRP A 154 8.10 -1.02 9.14
C TRP A 154 8.63 -1.80 10.34
N VAL A 155 8.50 -3.12 10.24
CA VAL A 155 9.17 -4.09 11.13
C VAL A 155 9.79 -5.19 10.29
N LEU A 156 10.96 -5.65 10.71
CA LEU A 156 11.64 -6.78 10.08
C LEU A 156 10.93 -8.07 10.43
N HIS A 157 10.74 -8.93 9.44
CA HIS A 157 10.19 -10.26 9.63
C HIS A 157 10.63 -11.16 8.47
N PRO A 158 11.23 -12.34 8.72
CA PRO A 158 11.77 -13.19 7.65
C PRO A 158 10.66 -13.79 6.76
N GLU A 159 9.48 -14.04 7.33
CA GLU A 159 8.30 -14.57 6.63
C GLU A 159 7.11 -13.60 6.75
N PRO A 160 7.19 -12.39 6.16
CA PRO A 160 6.30 -11.30 6.50
C PRO A 160 4.83 -11.57 6.12
N TRP A 161 4.56 -12.51 5.21
CA TRP A 161 3.20 -12.97 4.89
C TRP A 161 2.43 -13.55 6.09
N HIS A 162 3.13 -14.16 7.06
CA HIS A 162 2.50 -14.60 8.31
C HIS A 162 2.16 -13.44 9.24
N LEU A 163 2.89 -12.33 9.15
CA LEU A 163 2.61 -11.12 9.90
C LEU A 163 1.48 -10.32 9.25
N GLU A 164 1.45 -10.21 7.92
CA GLU A 164 0.40 -9.50 7.18
C GLU A 164 -0.99 -10.03 7.52
N ALA A 165 -1.18 -11.35 7.48
CA ALA A 165 -2.47 -11.97 7.81
C ALA A 165 -2.92 -11.63 9.25
N LYS A 166 -1.98 -11.54 10.20
CA LYS A 166 -2.27 -11.15 11.59
C LYS A 166 -2.64 -9.67 11.69
N LEU A 167 -1.90 -8.79 11.01
CA LEU A 167 -2.16 -7.36 10.96
C LEU A 167 -3.50 -7.07 10.33
N ILE A 168 -3.78 -7.66 9.15
CA ILE A 168 -5.06 -7.55 8.48
C ILE A 168 -6.14 -7.97 9.45
N LYS A 169 -6.11 -9.17 10.03
CA LYS A 169 -7.15 -9.66 10.95
C LYS A 169 -7.34 -8.80 12.21
N ALA A 170 -6.30 -8.17 12.73
CA ALA A 170 -6.34 -7.43 13.99
C ALA A 170 -6.72 -5.96 13.83
N LEU A 171 -6.37 -5.33 12.70
CA LEU A 171 -6.46 -3.88 12.51
C LEU A 171 -7.51 -3.50 11.47
N ASP A 172 -8.18 -2.37 11.68
CA ASP A 172 -9.06 -1.81 10.67
C ASP A 172 -8.24 -1.10 9.58
N LEU A 173 -8.26 -1.66 8.35
CA LEU A 173 -7.34 -1.31 7.27
C LEU A 173 -8.09 -1.13 5.94
N PRO A 174 -8.74 0.02 5.74
CA PRO A 174 -9.70 0.24 4.64
C PRO A 174 -9.08 0.14 3.24
N LEU A 175 -7.77 0.35 3.08
CA LEU A 175 -7.12 0.24 1.77
C LEU A 175 -6.64 -1.18 1.44
N ASN A 176 -6.61 -2.10 2.41
CA ASN A 176 -6.42 -3.53 2.20
C ASN A 176 -7.78 -4.18 1.93
N PHE A 177 -8.16 -4.39 0.66
CA PHE A 177 -9.46 -5.01 0.32
C PHE A 177 -9.34 -6.49 -0.13
N GLN A 178 -8.13 -7.02 -0.27
CA GLN A 178 -7.89 -8.44 -0.53
C GLN A 178 -7.91 -9.18 0.80
N ASP A 179 -8.71 -10.25 0.90
CA ASP A 179 -8.86 -11.09 2.10
C ASP A 179 -9.20 -10.28 3.39
N ASN A 180 -9.96 -9.19 3.22
CA ASN A 180 -10.37 -8.29 4.29
C ASN A 180 -11.87 -7.94 4.20
N GLU A 181 -12.71 -8.93 3.97
CA GLU A 181 -14.15 -8.78 3.81
C GLU A 181 -14.86 -8.21 5.05
N ARG A 182 -14.20 -8.27 6.21
CA ARG A 182 -14.73 -7.69 7.45
C ARG A 182 -14.68 -6.16 7.48
N ASN A 183 -13.80 -5.55 6.69
CA ASN A 183 -13.70 -4.10 6.65
C ASN A 183 -14.88 -3.55 5.81
N PRO A 184 -15.67 -2.62 6.35
CA PRO A 184 -16.89 -2.14 5.71
C PRO A 184 -16.63 -1.36 4.41
N PHE A 185 -15.42 -0.83 4.22
CA PHE A 185 -15.02 -0.09 3.02
C PHE A 185 -14.52 -0.99 1.88
N ALA A 186 -14.11 -2.23 2.18
CA ALA A 186 -13.54 -3.13 1.18
C ALA A 186 -14.47 -3.37 -0.05
N PRO A 187 -15.80 -3.59 0.10
CA PRO A 187 -16.69 -3.73 -1.05
C PRO A 187 -16.76 -2.46 -1.91
N GLU A 188 -16.80 -1.28 -1.30
CA GLU A 188 -16.86 0.00 -2.02
C GLU A 188 -15.55 0.27 -2.76
N LEU A 189 -14.39 0.09 -2.13
CA LEU A 189 -13.10 0.24 -2.81
C LEU A 189 -12.96 -0.71 -4.01
N LYS A 190 -13.45 -1.95 -3.87
CA LYS A 190 -13.45 -2.95 -4.97
C LYS A 190 -14.34 -2.50 -6.13
N LYS A 191 -15.52 -1.94 -5.83
CA LYS A 191 -16.43 -1.33 -6.82
C LYS A 191 -15.79 -0.13 -7.51
N LEU A 192 -15.22 0.82 -6.77
CA LEU A 192 -14.56 2.00 -7.32
C LEU A 192 -13.39 1.63 -8.24
N ARG A 193 -12.54 0.68 -7.82
CA ARG A 193 -11.44 0.17 -8.67
C ARG A 193 -11.95 -0.48 -9.94
N ARG A 194 -13.05 -1.24 -9.88
CA ARG A 194 -13.70 -1.84 -11.06
C ARG A 194 -14.25 -0.76 -12.00
N GLN A 195 -14.94 0.24 -11.47
CA GLN A 195 -15.49 1.35 -12.25
C GLN A 195 -14.37 2.14 -12.95
N ALA A 196 -13.30 2.45 -12.24
CA ALA A 196 -12.12 3.10 -12.81
C ALA A 196 -11.49 2.28 -13.95
N ALA A 197 -11.38 0.95 -13.78
CA ALA A 197 -10.88 0.07 -14.83
C ALA A 197 -11.80 0.03 -16.06
N VAL A 198 -13.12 0.00 -15.88
CA VAL A 198 -14.11 0.08 -16.97
C VAL A 198 -14.03 1.42 -17.69
N LYS A 199 -13.94 2.54 -16.95
CA LYS A 199 -13.76 3.90 -17.51
C LYS A 199 -12.49 3.96 -18.36
N ALA A 200 -11.36 3.47 -17.83
CA ALA A 200 -10.10 3.37 -18.57
C ALA A 200 -10.22 2.50 -19.84
N GLY A 201 -11.05 1.45 -19.79
CA GLY A 201 -11.38 0.58 -20.92
C GLY A 201 -12.13 1.28 -22.08
N LYS A 202 -12.87 2.35 -21.78
CA LYS A 202 -13.60 3.16 -22.77
C LYS A 202 -12.77 4.32 -23.32
N MET A 203 -11.65 4.65 -22.68
CA MET A 203 -10.75 5.73 -23.10
C MET A 203 -9.73 5.21 -24.12
N ARG A 204 -9.20 6.15 -24.93
CA ARG A 204 -8.05 5.87 -25.81
C ARG A 204 -6.85 5.37 -25.00
N VAL A 205 -6.15 4.39 -25.56
CA VAL A 205 -4.87 3.91 -25.05
C VAL A 205 -3.81 4.99 -25.26
N LEU A 206 -3.02 5.27 -24.24
CA LEU A 206 -1.89 6.21 -24.34
C LEU A 206 -0.61 5.45 -24.71
N ALA A 207 0.33 6.14 -25.36
CA ALA A 207 1.68 5.61 -25.52
C ALA A 207 2.32 5.35 -24.16
N GLU A 208 3.15 4.32 -24.10
CA GLU A 208 4.06 4.13 -22.97
C GLU A 208 5.22 5.11 -23.15
N TRP A 209 5.41 5.99 -22.18
CA TRP A 209 6.52 6.93 -22.16
C TRP A 209 7.63 6.25 -21.35
N SER A 210 8.78 6.04 -21.99
CA SER A 210 10.00 5.51 -21.38
C SER A 210 10.77 6.61 -20.68
#